data_AF-A0A1Y3B3K8-F1
#
_entry.id   AF-A0A1Y3B3K8-F1
#
_cell.length_a   1.000
_cell.length_b   1.000
_cell.length_c   1.000
_cell.angle_alpha   90.00
_cell.angle_beta   90.00
_cell.angle_gamma   90.00
#
_symmetry.space_group_name_H-M   'P 1'
#
loop_
_entity.id
_entity.type
_entity.pdbx_description
1 polymer ?
#
loop_
_entity_poly.entity_id
_entity_poly.type
_entity_poly.pdbx_seq_one_letter_code
_entity_poly.pdbx_strand_id
1 'polypeptide(L)'
;MPHEIRVETAVRQGDEVSVYYDPMIAKLVVWAPDRSTALRKLCQALREYHLAGMKTNVDYLLRLAKHPKFQSGDIYTDFIAEHQQDLCRPCIQDEHHRHLIQSVAAIAFLYGQKFLRQQSYRYRNNDWTSPFNTIEGPWINGSVDSYSAIHDIHLNSTQGMDDDDDRKNSKLRIQCRGHRRYQIDVIDDNKDGGKNPKSLQTLSIEAEFSNESKNQ
;
A
#
# COMPACT_ATOMS: atom_id res chain seq x y z
N MET A 1 -19.28 29.11 15.95
CA MET A 1 -18.68 27.86 16.47
C MET A 1 -17.18 27.93 16.23
N PRO A 2 -16.29 27.75 17.23
CA PRO A 2 -14.85 27.75 16.96
C PRO A 2 -14.52 26.50 16.11
N HIS A 3 -13.77 26.69 15.03
CA HIS A 3 -13.24 25.58 14.23
C HIS A 3 -12.09 24.95 15.02
N GLU A 4 -12.26 23.71 15.49
CA GLU A 4 -11.29 23.02 16.35
C GLU A 4 -10.02 22.59 15.60
N ILE A 5 -10.08 22.57 14.26
CA ILE A 5 -8.98 22.26 13.34
C ILE A 5 -9.00 23.36 12.28
N ARG A 6 -7.86 24.01 12.03
CA ARG A 6 -7.70 25.05 11.01
C ARG A 6 -6.53 24.71 10.10
N VAL A 7 -6.77 24.77 8.80
CA VAL A 7 -5.77 24.57 7.76
C VAL A 7 -5.52 25.91 7.07
N GLU A 8 -4.29 26.40 7.13
CA GLU A 8 -3.84 27.59 6.42
C GLU A 8 -2.94 27.14 5.27
N THR A 9 -3.41 27.24 4.02
CA THR A 9 -2.67 26.84 2.82
C THR A 9 -2.76 27.92 1.75
N ALA A 10 -1.67 28.14 1.02
CA ALA A 10 -1.63 28.99 -0.16
C ALA A 10 -1.66 28.20 -1.47
N VAL A 11 -1.60 26.87 -1.39
CA VAL A 11 -1.58 25.96 -2.55
C VAL A 11 -2.88 25.18 -2.69
N ARG A 12 -3.20 24.81 -3.93
CA ARG A 12 -4.36 24.00 -4.33
C ARG A 12 -3.91 22.74 -5.08
N GLN A 13 -4.81 21.77 -5.22
CA GLN A 13 -4.54 20.57 -5.99
C GLN A 13 -4.19 20.92 -7.45
N GLY A 14 -3.08 20.38 -7.93
CA GLY A 14 -2.57 20.65 -9.28
C GLY A 14 -1.56 21.80 -9.36
N ASP A 15 -1.36 22.55 -8.27
CA ASP A 15 -0.31 23.57 -8.22
C ASP A 15 1.08 22.92 -8.17
N GLU A 16 2.03 23.52 -8.89
CA GLU A 16 3.43 23.09 -8.87
C GLU A 16 4.18 23.77 -7.71
N VAL A 17 4.87 22.97 -6.91
CA VAL A 17 5.70 23.47 -5.81
C VAL A 17 7.10 23.76 -6.37
N SER A 18 7.38 25.04 -6.62
CA SER A 18 8.64 25.49 -7.18
C SER A 18 9.80 25.40 -6.18
N VAL A 19 11.01 25.14 -6.68
CA VAL A 19 12.26 25.14 -5.88
C VAL A 19 12.73 26.53 -5.46
N TYR A 20 12.16 27.60 -6.03
CA TYR A 20 12.58 28.98 -5.77
C TYR A 20 11.97 29.60 -4.51
N TYR A 21 11.03 28.91 -3.86
CA TYR A 21 10.33 29.39 -2.66
C TYR A 21 10.44 28.38 -1.51
N ASP A 22 10.04 28.80 -0.30
CA ASP A 22 9.96 27.92 0.85
C ASP A 22 8.99 26.76 0.57
N PRO A 23 9.38 25.47 0.76
CA PRO A 23 8.53 24.31 0.51
C PRO A 23 7.34 24.15 1.49
N MET A 24 6.96 25.19 2.24
CA MET A 24 5.83 25.16 3.16
C MET A 24 4.49 25.10 2.41
N ILE A 25 3.84 23.92 2.47
CA ILE A 25 2.56 23.65 1.81
C ILE A 25 1.37 24.20 2.60
N ALA A 26 1.30 23.87 3.88
CA ALA A 26 0.21 24.26 4.73
C ALA A 26 0.62 24.28 6.21
N LYS A 27 -0.11 25.06 7.02
CA LYS A 27 -0.04 25.05 8.47
C LYS A 27 -1.33 24.48 9.03
N LEU A 28 -1.20 23.36 9.74
CA LEU A 28 -2.29 22.68 10.45
C LEU A 28 -2.28 23.13 11.92
N VAL A 29 -3.33 23.81 12.35
CA VAL A 29 -3.51 24.29 13.73
C VAL A 29 -4.68 23.56 14.35
N VAL A 30 -4.49 22.97 15.52
CA VAL A 30 -5.54 22.25 16.26
C VAL A 30 -5.70 22.86 17.64
N TRP A 31 -6.95 23.08 18.04
CA TRP A 31 -7.30 23.59 19.35
C TRP A 31 -8.20 22.60 20.10
N ALA A 32 -7.94 22.45 21.39
CA ALA A 32 -8.81 21.75 22.33
C ALA A 32 -8.58 22.30 23.75
N PRO A 33 -9.50 22.05 24.69
CA PRO A 33 -9.33 22.44 26.10
C PRO A 33 -8.10 21.82 26.76
N ASP A 34 -7.78 20.56 26.42
CA ASP A 34 -6.65 19.82 26.99
C ASP A 34 -5.61 19.48 25.94
N ARG A 35 -4.33 19.51 26.35
CA ARG A 35 -3.18 19.16 25.49
C ARG A 35 -3.30 17.76 24.90
N SER A 36 -3.72 16.78 25.71
CA SER A 36 -3.92 15.39 25.26
C SER A 36 -5.00 15.30 24.17
N THR A 37 -6.10 16.03 24.34
CA THR A 37 -7.18 16.10 23.36
C THR A 37 -6.73 16.80 22.08
N ALA A 38 -5.97 17.89 22.18
CA ALA A 38 -5.41 18.59 21.04
C ALA A 38 -4.44 17.69 20.25
N LEU A 39 -3.56 16.96 20.93
CA LEU A 39 -2.62 16.02 20.29
C LEU A 39 -3.33 14.86 19.61
N ARG A 40 -4.39 14.31 20.23
CA ARG A 40 -5.22 13.26 19.61
C ARG A 40 -5.90 13.77 18.33
N LYS A 41 -6.48 14.97 18.37
CA LYS A 41 -7.09 15.62 17.20
C LYS A 41 -6.06 15.95 16.12
N LEU A 42 -4.87 16.41 16.50
CA LEU A 42 -3.74 16.63 15.58
C LEU A 42 -3.34 15.34 14.88
N CYS A 43 -3.21 14.24 15.62
CA CYS A 43 -2.90 12.93 15.04
C CYS A 43 -3.98 12.44 14.07
N GLN A 44 -5.25 12.71 14.37
CA GLN A 44 -6.36 12.38 13.47
C GLN A 44 -6.29 13.23 12.20
N ALA A 45 -6.17 14.55 12.32
CA ALA A 45 -6.10 15.46 11.19
C ALA A 45 -4.90 15.18 10.27
N LEU A 46 -3.75 14.81 10.85
CA LEU A 46 -2.57 14.39 10.08
C LEU A 46 -2.78 13.08 9.31
N ARG A 47 -3.60 12.15 9.82
CA ARG A 47 -3.93 10.89 9.12
C ARG A 47 -4.88 11.09 7.95
N GLU A 48 -5.75 12.10 8.04
CA GLU A 48 -6.69 12.48 6.98
C GLU A 48 -6.02 13.35 5.89
N TYR A 49 -4.78 13.79 6.12
CA TYR A 49 -4.00 14.59 5.18
C TYR A 49 -3.45 13.71 4.04
N HIS A 50 -4.09 13.79 2.88
CA HIS A 50 -3.69 13.03 1.69
C HIS A 50 -2.92 13.93 0.70
N LEU A 51 -1.61 13.73 0.63
CA LEU A 51 -0.72 14.39 -0.33
C LEU A 51 -0.05 13.32 -1.19
N ALA A 52 -0.29 13.37 -2.50
CA ALA A 52 0.30 12.45 -3.47
C ALA A 52 1.22 13.21 -4.43
N GLY A 53 2.31 12.58 -4.89
CA GLY A 53 3.19 13.14 -5.91
C GLY A 53 4.39 13.95 -5.40
N MET A 54 4.56 14.11 -4.08
CA MET A 54 5.74 14.74 -3.50
C MET A 54 6.13 14.12 -2.15
N LYS A 55 7.39 14.26 -1.76
CA LYS A 55 7.84 13.88 -0.41
C LYS A 55 7.30 14.88 0.60
N THR A 56 6.75 14.39 1.71
CA THR A 56 6.17 15.23 2.77
C THR A 56 6.68 14.81 4.14
N ASN A 57 6.58 15.71 5.12
CA ASN A 57 6.95 15.46 6.51
C ASN A 57 5.74 15.03 7.39
N VAL A 58 4.60 14.68 6.79
CA VAL A 58 3.36 14.35 7.53
C VAL A 58 3.58 13.18 8.49
N ASP A 59 4.24 12.10 8.03
CA ASP A 59 4.56 10.94 8.86
C ASP A 59 5.51 11.29 10.01
N TYR A 60 6.48 12.17 9.75
CA TYR A 60 7.41 12.66 10.77
C TYR A 60 6.66 13.43 11.85
N LEU A 61 5.76 14.34 11.47
CA LEU A 61 4.92 15.11 12.39
C LEU A 61 3.96 14.21 13.18
N LEU A 62 3.44 13.14 12.55
CA LEU A 62 2.60 12.16 13.22
C LEU A 62 3.38 11.37 14.29
N ARG A 63 4.63 10.99 14.02
CA ARG A 63 5.50 10.34 15.02
C ARG A 63 5.86 11.30 16.14
N LEU A 64 6.19 12.56 15.82
CA LEU A 64 6.47 13.59 16.81
C LEU A 64 5.27 13.79 17.76
N ALA A 65 4.07 13.96 17.22
CA ALA A 65 2.85 14.14 18.01
C ALA A 65 2.51 12.92 18.90
N LYS A 66 2.98 11.72 18.52
CA LYS A 66 2.82 10.48 19.28
C LYS A 66 3.96 10.19 20.27
N HIS A 67 5.08 10.90 20.18
CA HIS A 67 6.25 10.61 20.99
C HIS A 67 5.96 10.86 22.47
N PRO A 68 6.25 9.92 23.39
CA PRO A 68 5.88 10.05 24.81
C PRO A 68 6.39 11.32 25.48
N LYS A 69 7.67 11.68 25.27
CA LYS A 69 8.24 12.94 25.79
C LYS A 69 7.58 14.19 25.18
N PHE A 70 7.18 14.11 23.90
CA PHE A 70 6.41 15.19 23.28
C PHE A 70 5.03 15.28 23.91
N GLN A 71 4.38 14.17 24.29
CA GLN A 71 3.07 14.17 24.95
C GLN A 71 3.11 14.59 26.43
N SER A 72 4.22 14.37 27.14
CA SER A 72 4.41 14.89 28.50
C SER A 72 4.76 16.38 28.52
N GLY A 73 5.24 16.93 27.40
CA GLY A 73 5.72 18.32 27.33
C GLY A 73 7.17 18.49 27.79
N ASP A 74 7.89 17.38 27.97
CA ASP A 74 9.33 17.36 28.23
C ASP A 74 10.10 17.58 26.91
N ILE A 75 10.14 18.84 26.47
CA ILE A 75 10.72 19.28 25.20
C ILE A 75 11.76 20.38 25.43
N TYR A 76 12.85 20.31 24.67
CA TYR A 76 13.97 21.24 24.68
C TYR A 76 14.51 21.42 23.25
N THR A 77 15.41 22.38 23.05
CA THR A 77 15.90 22.75 21.71
C THR A 77 16.56 21.60 20.96
N ASP A 78 17.23 20.70 21.68
CA ASP A 78 17.95 19.57 21.09
C ASP A 78 17.11 18.28 20.99
N PHE A 79 15.81 18.35 21.37
CA PHE A 79 14.91 17.20 21.41
C PHE A 79 14.88 16.41 20.09
N ILE A 80 14.82 17.11 18.96
CA ILE A 80 14.75 16.47 17.64
C ILE A 80 16.05 15.71 17.32
N ALA A 81 17.21 16.27 17.69
CA ALA A 81 18.50 15.64 17.44
C ALA A 81 18.66 14.36 18.27
N GLU A 82 18.23 14.38 19.55
CA GLU A 82 18.29 13.22 20.43
C GLU A 82 17.34 12.09 20.00
N HIS A 83 16.14 12.44 19.51
CA HIS A 83 15.10 11.48 19.13
C HIS A 83 15.02 11.23 17.62
N GLN A 84 16.05 11.60 16.85
CA GLN A 84 16.03 11.52 15.39
C GLN A 84 15.73 10.10 14.88
N GLN A 85 16.29 9.08 15.53
CA GLN A 85 16.06 7.67 15.15
C GLN A 85 14.58 7.27 15.27
N ASP A 86 13.91 7.73 16.33
CA ASP A 86 12.50 7.43 16.56
C ASP A 86 11.58 8.17 15.58
N LEU A 87 11.93 9.42 15.24
CA LEU A 87 11.12 10.30 14.39
C LEU A 87 11.29 10.00 12.89
N CYS A 88 12.48 9.57 12.46
CA CYS A 88 12.82 9.34 11.06
C CYS A 88 12.61 7.90 10.58
N ARG A 89 12.01 7.02 11.41
CA ARG A 89 11.75 5.63 11.03
C ARG A 89 10.92 5.57 9.74
N PRO A 90 11.32 4.88 8.67
CA PRO A 90 10.53 4.84 7.44
C PRO A 90 9.18 4.15 7.68
N CYS A 91 8.07 4.71 7.17
CA CYS A 91 6.74 4.12 7.30
C CYS A 91 6.61 2.75 6.59
N ILE A 92 7.51 2.44 5.66
CA ILE A 92 7.50 1.23 4.83
C ILE A 92 8.28 0.06 5.49
N GLN A 93 8.80 0.23 6.71
CA GLN A 93 9.50 -0.85 7.41
C GLN A 93 8.56 -1.87 8.07
N ASP A 94 7.26 -1.59 8.18
CA ASP A 94 6.31 -2.59 8.65
C ASP A 94 6.19 -3.71 7.60
N GLU A 95 6.61 -4.91 7.96
CA GLU A 95 6.57 -6.11 7.09
C GLU A 95 5.18 -6.28 6.44
N HIS A 96 4.11 -5.99 7.18
CA HIS A 96 2.73 -6.00 6.70
C HIS A 96 2.47 -5.10 5.49
N HIS A 97 3.00 -3.87 5.47
CA HIS A 97 2.78 -2.94 4.35
C HIS A 97 3.54 -3.39 3.09
N ARG A 98 4.74 -3.95 3.27
CA ARG A 98 5.51 -4.51 2.16
C ARG A 98 4.79 -5.69 1.51
N HIS A 99 4.33 -6.63 2.32
CA HIS A 99 3.57 -7.78 1.82
C HIS A 99 2.26 -7.37 1.16
N LEU A 100 1.59 -6.34 1.67
CA LEU A 100 0.38 -5.80 1.05
C LEU A 100 0.68 -5.19 -0.32
N ILE A 101 1.68 -4.31 -0.45
CA ILE A 101 2.06 -3.70 -1.74
C ILE A 101 2.47 -4.78 -2.75
N GLN A 102 3.28 -5.73 -2.31
CA GLN A 102 3.71 -6.86 -3.12
C GLN A 102 2.53 -7.72 -3.60
N SER A 103 1.56 -7.98 -2.71
CA SER A 103 0.37 -8.76 -3.03
C SER A 103 -0.54 -8.06 -4.05
N VAL A 104 -0.70 -6.75 -3.92
CA VAL A 104 -1.46 -5.92 -4.87
C VAL A 104 -0.77 -5.88 -6.23
N ALA A 105 0.55 -5.67 -6.27
CA ALA A 105 1.33 -5.68 -7.51
C ALA A 105 1.26 -7.04 -8.22
N ALA A 106 1.35 -8.15 -7.45
CA ALA A 106 1.22 -9.49 -7.97
C ALA A 106 -0.17 -9.76 -8.56
N ILE A 107 -1.24 -9.35 -7.89
CA ILE A 107 -2.61 -9.45 -8.43
C ILE A 107 -2.75 -8.63 -9.72
N ALA A 108 -2.26 -7.39 -9.72
CA ALA A 108 -2.32 -6.52 -10.90
C ALA A 108 -1.57 -7.14 -12.10
N PHE A 109 -0.41 -7.76 -11.86
CA PHE A 109 0.36 -8.45 -12.88
C PHE A 109 -0.38 -9.68 -13.43
N LEU A 110 -0.91 -10.54 -12.55
CA LEU A 110 -1.68 -11.72 -12.97
C LEU A 110 -2.93 -11.32 -13.76
N TYR A 111 -3.63 -10.26 -13.33
CA TYR A 111 -4.79 -9.74 -14.06
C TYR A 111 -4.40 -9.14 -15.42
N GLY A 112 -3.29 -8.40 -15.48
CA GLY A 112 -2.74 -7.89 -16.74
C GLY A 112 -2.40 -9.01 -17.74
N GLN A 113 -1.78 -10.11 -17.26
CA GLN A 113 -1.55 -11.28 -18.09
C GLN A 113 -2.86 -11.91 -18.60
N LYS A 114 -3.88 -12.02 -17.75
CA LYS A 114 -5.20 -12.52 -18.16
C LYS A 114 -5.83 -11.65 -19.23
N PHE A 115 -5.82 -10.34 -19.05
CA PHE A 115 -6.38 -9.39 -20.00
C PHE A 115 -5.69 -9.47 -21.37
N LEU A 116 -4.36 -9.52 -21.41
CA LEU A 116 -3.60 -9.68 -22.65
C LEU A 116 -3.87 -11.04 -23.32
N ARG A 117 -4.04 -12.11 -22.53
CA ARG A 117 -4.37 -13.44 -23.04
C ARG A 117 -5.76 -13.46 -23.66
N GLN A 118 -6.76 -12.86 -23.01
CA GLN A 118 -8.11 -12.70 -23.55
C GLN A 118 -8.10 -11.92 -24.88
N GLN A 119 -7.35 -10.80 -24.96
CA GLN A 119 -7.22 -10.05 -26.21
C GLN A 119 -6.59 -10.87 -27.34
N SER A 120 -5.54 -11.65 -27.04
CA SER A 120 -4.88 -12.53 -28.02
C SER A 120 -5.83 -13.59 -28.58
N TYR A 121 -6.75 -14.12 -27.77
CA TYR A 121 -7.78 -15.04 -28.24
C TYR A 121 -8.83 -14.35 -29.13
N ARG A 122 -9.26 -13.13 -28.78
CA ARG A 122 -10.16 -12.32 -29.63
C ARG A 122 -9.54 -11.98 -30.98
N TYR A 123 -8.22 -11.83 -31.04
CA TYR A 123 -7.50 -11.59 -32.30
C TYR A 123 -7.40 -12.84 -33.19
N ARG A 124 -7.46 -14.04 -32.58
CA ARG A 124 -7.37 -15.33 -33.31
C ARG A 124 -8.72 -15.76 -33.87
N ASN A 125 -9.81 -15.40 -33.21
CA ASN A 125 -11.18 -15.70 -33.63
C ASN A 125 -11.86 -14.42 -34.12
N ASN A 126 -12.02 -14.26 -35.43
CA ASN A 126 -12.58 -13.04 -36.04
C ASN A 126 -14.11 -12.93 -35.90
N ASP A 127 -14.75 -13.90 -35.22
CA ASP A 127 -16.21 -13.97 -35.07
C ASP A 127 -16.68 -13.35 -33.74
N TRP A 128 -17.09 -12.08 -33.82
CA TRP A 128 -17.61 -11.32 -32.67
C TRP A 128 -18.85 -11.97 -32.03
N THR A 129 -19.65 -12.73 -32.79
CA THR A 129 -20.90 -13.37 -32.35
C THR A 129 -20.72 -14.77 -31.76
N SER A 130 -19.50 -15.30 -31.71
CA SER A 130 -19.28 -16.66 -31.22
C SER A 130 -19.53 -16.76 -29.70
N PRO A 131 -20.35 -17.71 -29.23
CA PRO A 131 -20.51 -17.97 -27.80
C PRO A 131 -19.22 -18.49 -27.14
N PHE A 132 -18.22 -18.88 -27.95
CA PHE A 132 -16.89 -19.27 -27.50
C PHE A 132 -15.86 -18.12 -27.52
N ASN A 133 -16.29 -16.89 -27.82
CA ASN A 133 -15.43 -15.69 -27.79
C ASN A 133 -15.09 -15.27 -26.35
N THR A 134 -15.93 -15.64 -25.38
CA THR A 134 -15.69 -15.41 -23.95
C THR A 134 -15.17 -16.70 -23.33
N ILE A 135 -13.86 -16.78 -23.08
CA ILE A 135 -13.23 -17.95 -22.44
C ILE A 135 -13.46 -17.87 -20.92
N GLU A 136 -14.72 -17.83 -20.52
CA GLU A 136 -15.12 -17.87 -19.10
C GLU A 136 -16.22 -18.94 -18.96
N GLY A 137 -15.81 -20.21 -19.08
CA GLY A 137 -16.72 -21.35 -19.04
C GLY A 137 -16.10 -22.53 -18.29
N PRO A 138 -16.81 -23.19 -17.35
CA PRO A 138 -16.28 -24.33 -16.58
C PRO A 138 -15.90 -25.56 -17.41
N TRP A 139 -16.32 -25.60 -18.68
CA TRP A 139 -16.28 -26.78 -19.54
C TRP A 139 -15.28 -26.65 -20.70
N ILE A 140 -14.46 -25.59 -20.74
CA ILE A 140 -13.49 -25.35 -21.82
C ILE A 140 -12.17 -26.05 -21.48
N ASN A 141 -11.82 -27.08 -22.25
CA ASN A 141 -10.54 -27.77 -22.09
C ASN A 141 -9.41 -26.84 -22.54
N GLY A 142 -8.67 -26.29 -21.59
CA GLY A 142 -7.69 -25.21 -21.81
C GLY A 142 -7.98 -23.90 -21.07
N SER A 143 -9.11 -23.80 -20.33
CA SER A 143 -9.27 -22.75 -19.31
C SER A 143 -8.33 -23.05 -18.15
N VAL A 144 -7.08 -22.61 -18.26
CA VAL A 144 -6.10 -22.59 -17.16
C VAL A 144 -6.65 -21.79 -15.96
N ASP A 145 -7.70 -20.98 -16.18
CA ASP A 145 -8.53 -20.38 -15.13
C ASP A 145 -9.58 -21.37 -14.59
N SER A 146 -9.11 -22.53 -14.12
CA SER A 146 -9.89 -23.34 -13.20
C SER A 146 -10.16 -22.49 -11.95
N TYR A 147 -11.32 -22.65 -11.33
CA TYR A 147 -11.78 -21.98 -10.09
C TYR A 147 -10.84 -22.13 -8.86
N SER A 148 -9.60 -22.57 -9.07
CA SER A 148 -8.62 -23.03 -8.10
C SER A 148 -7.16 -22.79 -8.52
N ALA A 149 -6.86 -21.95 -9.51
CA ALA A 149 -5.47 -21.71 -9.95
C ALA A 149 -4.61 -21.13 -8.81
N ILE A 150 -3.52 -21.84 -8.47
CA ILE A 150 -2.53 -21.42 -7.46
C ILE A 150 -1.32 -20.85 -8.18
N HIS A 151 -0.96 -19.62 -7.83
CA HIS A 151 0.21 -18.92 -8.34
C HIS A 151 1.18 -18.71 -7.19
N ASP A 152 2.37 -19.26 -7.31
CA ASP A 152 3.46 -19.07 -6.37
C ASP A 152 4.39 -18.01 -6.94
N ILE A 153 4.47 -16.85 -6.29
CA ILE A 153 5.33 -15.74 -6.69
C ILE A 153 6.43 -15.59 -5.65
N HIS A 154 7.68 -15.76 -6.12
CA HIS A 154 8.87 -15.56 -5.30
C HIS A 154 9.26 -14.09 -5.34
N LEU A 155 9.33 -13.46 -4.18
CA LEU A 155 9.71 -12.06 -4.04
C LEU A 155 11.00 -11.98 -3.24
N ASN A 156 12.05 -11.57 -3.94
CA ASN A 156 13.35 -11.35 -3.34
C ASN A 156 13.43 -9.88 -2.96
N SER A 157 13.50 -9.58 -1.66
CA SER A 157 13.70 -8.22 -1.17
C SER A 157 15.15 -8.11 -0.66
N THR A 158 15.98 -7.32 -1.35
CA THR A 158 17.25 -6.87 -0.79
C THR A 158 16.96 -5.66 0.09
N GLN A 159 17.16 -5.79 1.40
CA GLN A 159 17.04 -4.66 2.32
C GLN A 159 18.36 -4.49 3.05
N GLY A 160 19.20 -3.59 2.54
CA GLY A 160 20.46 -3.21 3.21
C GLY A 160 21.30 -2.31 2.31
N MET A 161 21.66 -1.15 2.82
CA MET A 161 22.76 -0.31 2.33
C MET A 161 24.03 -0.55 3.19
N ASP A 162 23.98 -1.54 4.09
CA ASP A 162 25.07 -2.02 4.92
C ASP A 162 25.37 -3.46 4.51
N ASP A 163 26.65 -3.81 4.37
CA ASP A 163 27.17 -5.04 3.77
C ASP A 163 26.85 -6.37 4.51
N ASP A 164 25.85 -6.40 5.42
CA ASP A 164 25.36 -7.62 6.06
C ASP A 164 24.16 -8.20 5.28
N ASP A 165 24.35 -9.40 4.73
CA ASP A 165 23.51 -10.12 3.75
C ASP A 165 22.17 -10.64 4.31
N ASP A 166 21.34 -9.77 4.89
CA ASP A 166 19.96 -10.08 5.30
C ASP A 166 19.00 -10.04 4.08
N ARG A 167 19.25 -10.90 3.09
CA ARG A 167 18.31 -11.16 1.99
C ARG A 167 17.07 -11.83 2.53
N LYS A 168 15.98 -11.07 2.73
CA LYS A 168 14.67 -11.64 3.06
C LYS A 168 13.97 -12.14 1.80
N ASN A 169 13.90 -13.47 1.66
CA ASN A 169 13.08 -14.11 0.64
C ASN A 169 11.69 -14.38 1.19
N SER A 170 10.69 -13.75 0.57
CA SER A 170 9.28 -13.98 0.89
C SER A 170 8.59 -14.56 -0.32
N LYS A 171 7.80 -15.61 -0.11
CA LYS A 171 6.98 -16.26 -1.12
C LYS A 171 5.53 -15.87 -0.91
N LEU A 172 4.91 -15.30 -1.94
CA LEU A 172 3.46 -15.10 -1.96
C LEU A 172 2.81 -16.28 -2.67
N ARG A 173 1.86 -16.93 -2.00
CA ARG A 173 0.97 -17.92 -2.61
C ARG A 173 -0.37 -17.27 -2.85
N ILE A 174 -0.73 -17.08 -4.12
CA ILE A 174 -2.00 -16.48 -4.54
C ILE A 174 -2.88 -17.57 -5.10
N GLN A 175 -3.96 -17.88 -4.39
CA GLN A 175 -4.97 -18.83 -4.82
C GLN A 175 -6.20 -18.09 -5.32
N CYS A 176 -6.54 -18.32 -6.59
CA CYS A 176 -7.83 -17.94 -7.15
C CYS A 176 -8.92 -18.83 -6.54
N ARG A 177 -9.88 -18.25 -5.82
CA ARG A 177 -11.01 -18.94 -5.19
C ARG A 177 -12.33 -18.75 -5.96
N GLY A 178 -12.29 -18.07 -7.09
CA GLY A 178 -13.45 -17.79 -7.93
C GLY A 178 -13.19 -16.63 -8.90
N HIS A 179 -14.23 -16.18 -9.60
CA HIS A 179 -14.14 -15.20 -10.69
C HIS A 179 -13.42 -13.89 -10.32
N ARG A 180 -13.49 -13.49 -9.04
CA ARG A 180 -12.93 -12.21 -8.53
C ARG A 180 -12.34 -12.29 -7.12
N ARG A 181 -12.21 -13.51 -6.59
CA ARG A 181 -11.79 -13.75 -5.21
C ARG A 181 -10.41 -14.36 -5.18
N TYR A 182 -9.48 -13.67 -4.52
CA TYR A 182 -8.11 -14.11 -4.37
C TYR A 182 -7.78 -14.27 -2.88
N GLN A 183 -7.22 -15.42 -2.55
CA GLN A 183 -6.61 -15.67 -1.24
C GLN A 183 -5.11 -15.56 -1.40
N ILE A 184 -4.45 -14.78 -0.57
CA ILE A 184 -3.02 -14.54 -0.61
C ILE A 184 -2.42 -14.99 0.71
N ASP A 185 -1.52 -15.96 0.66
CA ASP A 185 -0.75 -16.40 1.82
C ASP A 185 0.69 -15.87 1.66
N VAL A 186 1.16 -15.16 2.67
CA VAL A 186 2.56 -14.72 2.79
C VAL A 186 3.33 -15.80 3.53
N ILE A 187 4.34 -16.35 2.86
CA ILE A 187 5.24 -17.38 3.37
C ILE A 187 6.64 -16.77 3.45
N ASP A 188 7.28 -16.86 4.61
CA ASP A 188 8.68 -16.47 4.78
C ASP A 188 9.55 -17.70 4.57
N ASP A 189 10.41 -17.66 3.54
CA ASP A 189 11.30 -18.76 3.20
C ASP A 189 12.58 -18.75 4.08
N ASN A 190 12.82 -17.68 4.86
CA ASN A 190 14.04 -17.52 5.67
C ASN A 190 13.97 -18.16 7.07
N LYS A 191 12.84 -18.73 7.50
CA LYS A 191 12.76 -19.42 8.79
C LYS A 191 12.85 -20.94 8.67
N ASP A 192 13.99 -21.41 9.14
CA ASP A 192 14.28 -22.75 9.66
C ASP A 192 14.39 -23.89 8.63
N GLY A 193 15.64 -24.32 8.43
CA GLY A 193 15.95 -25.62 7.84
C GLY A 193 15.06 -26.72 8.40
N GLY A 194 14.27 -27.33 7.50
CA GLY A 194 13.65 -28.63 7.73
C GLY A 194 12.27 -28.67 8.38
N LYS A 195 11.53 -27.56 8.56
CA LYS A 195 10.13 -27.62 9.00
C LYS A 195 9.18 -26.95 8.00
N ASN A 196 7.98 -27.54 7.89
CA ASN A 196 6.92 -27.15 6.95
C ASN A 196 6.73 -25.61 6.96
N PRO A 197 6.72 -24.93 5.80
CA PRO A 197 6.62 -23.48 5.74
C PRO A 197 5.34 -23.01 6.44
N LYS A 198 5.48 -22.18 7.47
CA LYS A 198 4.34 -21.61 8.20
C LYS A 198 3.86 -20.37 7.45
N SER A 199 2.56 -20.34 7.12
CA SER A 199 1.90 -19.11 6.67
C SER A 199 1.98 -18.06 7.77
N LEU A 200 2.61 -16.92 7.50
CA LEU A 200 2.70 -15.81 8.45
C LEU A 200 1.41 -15.01 8.47
N GLN A 201 0.80 -14.83 7.31
CA GLN A 201 -0.38 -14.01 7.13
C GLN A 201 -1.18 -14.49 5.93
N THR A 202 -2.49 -14.62 6.13
CA THR A 202 -3.45 -14.86 5.05
C THR A 202 -4.29 -13.61 4.86
N LEU A 203 -4.29 -13.06 3.64
CA LEU A 203 -5.14 -11.96 3.23
C LEU A 203 -6.15 -12.46 2.20
N SER A 204 -7.44 -12.24 2.47
CA SER A 204 -8.50 -12.48 1.50
C SER A 204 -8.86 -11.16 0.85
N ILE A 205 -8.63 -11.05 -0.47
CA ILE A 205 -8.96 -9.87 -1.24
C ILE A 205 -10.06 -10.22 -2.24
N GLU A 206 -11.14 -9.45 -2.20
CA GLU A 206 -12.15 -9.41 -3.25
C GLU A 206 -11.80 -8.25 -4.18
N ALA A 207 -11.46 -8.56 -5.43
CA ALA A 207 -11.07 -7.56 -6.40
C ALA A 207 -12.31 -7.07 -7.15
N GLU A 208 -12.88 -5.93 -6.72
CA GLU A 208 -13.91 -5.23 -7.47
C GLU A 208 -13.28 -4.07 -8.25
N PHE A 209 -13.05 -4.27 -9.55
CA PHE A 209 -12.77 -3.16 -10.45
C PHE A 209 -14.07 -2.68 -11.11
N SER A 210 -14.36 -1.38 -10.95
CA SER A 210 -15.41 -0.67 -11.66
C SER A 210 -15.05 -0.65 -13.15
N ASN A 211 -15.85 -1.32 -13.98
CA ASN A 211 -15.84 -1.04 -15.40
C ASN A 211 -16.56 0.28 -15.60
N GLU A 212 -15.85 1.42 -15.50
CA GLU A 212 -16.30 2.63 -16.17
C GLU A 212 -16.18 2.41 -17.67
N SER A 213 -17.18 1.74 -18.25
CA SER A 213 -17.51 1.86 -19.65
C SER A 213 -17.84 3.33 -19.90
N LYS A 214 -16.85 4.11 -20.33
CA LYS A 214 -17.11 5.37 -21.01
C LYS A 214 -17.95 5.05 -22.24
N ASN A 215 -19.27 5.15 -22.09
CA ASN A 215 -20.17 5.29 -23.23
C ASN A 215 -19.76 6.58 -23.94
N GLN A 216 -19.23 6.42 -25.13
CA GLN A 216 -19.03 7.48 -26.11
C GLN A 216 -19.96 7.19 -27.28
#